data_AF-A0A7X8WFL4-F1
#
_entry.id   AF-A0A7X8WFL4-F1
#
_cell.length_a   1.000
_cell.length_b   1.000
_cell.length_c   1.000
_cell.angle_alpha   90.00
_cell.angle_beta   90.00
_cell.angle_gamma   90.00
#
_symmetry.space_group_name_H-M   'P 1'
#
loop_
_entity.id
_entity.type
_entity.pdbx_description
1 polymer ?
#
loop_
_entity_poly.entity_id
_entity_poly.type
_entity_poly.pdbx_seq_one_letter_code
_entity_poly.pdbx_strand_id
1 'polypeptide(L)'
;MKSTGKVGTIRYTLLTSRTNRRITIRVGHDGMLTIRAPNRVGRRVIEELITDHREHLLNRIDEEVRDAHTYEDGDRFPYAGGMVTLQLRTGNDYRAYIEDDLLVVSA
;
A
#
# COMPACT_ATOMS: atom_id res chain seq x y z
N MET A 1 18.28 -14.57 -8.48
CA MET A 1 17.33 -15.57 -7.98
C MET A 1 16.08 -14.86 -7.47
N LYS A 2 14.89 -15.39 -7.77
CA LYS A 2 13.61 -14.88 -7.28
C LYS A 2 13.12 -15.81 -6.17
N SER A 3 12.69 -15.25 -5.06
CA SER A 3 12.08 -15.98 -3.94
C SER A 3 11.03 -15.12 -3.27
N THR A 4 10.11 -15.73 -2.54
CA THR A 4 9.08 -15.02 -1.76
C THR A 4 9.27 -15.27 -0.27
N GLY A 5 8.76 -14.35 0.55
CA GLY A 5 8.82 -14.45 2.00
C GLY A 5 7.76 -13.57 2.66
N LYS A 6 7.72 -13.65 3.99
CA LYS A 6 6.75 -12.94 4.83
C LYS A 6 7.38 -12.64 6.19
N VAL A 7 7.19 -11.42 6.67
CA VAL A 7 7.56 -10.98 8.04
C VAL A 7 6.32 -10.36 8.67
N GLY A 8 5.79 -10.98 9.73
CA GLY A 8 4.51 -10.56 10.29
C GLY A 8 3.39 -10.59 9.25
N THR A 9 2.75 -9.44 8.98
CA THR A 9 1.72 -9.28 7.93
C THR A 9 2.29 -8.91 6.56
N ILE A 10 3.55 -8.46 6.50
CA ILE A 10 4.18 -7.93 5.28
C ILE A 10 4.66 -9.09 4.40
N ARG A 11 4.17 -9.13 3.15
CA ARG A 11 4.58 -10.10 2.13
C ARG A 11 5.61 -9.45 1.20
N TYR A 12 6.62 -10.22 0.79
CA TYR A 12 7.64 -9.71 -0.11
C TYR A 12 8.13 -10.72 -1.14
N THR A 13 8.60 -10.20 -2.27
CA THR A 13 9.39 -10.89 -3.28
C THR A 13 10.82 -10.39 -3.23
N LEU A 14 11.77 -11.29 -3.00
CA LEU A 14 13.20 -11.02 -3.03
C LEU A 14 13.80 -11.39 -4.39
N LEU A 15 14.39 -10.40 -5.03
CA LEU A 15 15.11 -10.50 -6.29
C LEU A 15 16.61 -10.26 -6.04
N THR A 16 17.38 -11.35 -6.00
CA THR A 16 18.83 -11.27 -5.85
C THR A 16 19.54 -11.31 -7.20
N SER A 17 20.55 -10.48 -7.38
CA SER A 17 21.42 -10.50 -8.56
C SER A 17 22.82 -10.04 -8.18
N ARG A 18 23.83 -10.43 -8.98
CA ARG A 18 25.19 -9.87 -8.90
C ARG A 18 25.24 -8.40 -9.34
N THR A 19 24.31 -7.97 -10.19
CA THR A 19 24.22 -6.59 -10.68
C THR A 19 23.67 -5.62 -9.65
N ASN A 20 22.92 -6.11 -8.66
CA ASN A 20 22.39 -5.28 -7.58
C ASN A 20 23.54 -4.89 -6.64
N ARG A 21 23.80 -3.57 -6.51
CA ARG A 21 24.87 -3.05 -5.65
C ARG A 21 24.40 -2.69 -4.23
N ARG A 22 23.10 -2.45 -4.06
CA ARG A 22 22.45 -2.04 -2.80
C ARG A 22 21.12 -2.78 -2.61
N ILE A 23 20.63 -2.79 -1.38
CA ILE A 23 19.26 -3.22 -1.09
C ILE A 23 18.33 -2.09 -1.51
N THR A 24 17.25 -2.42 -2.22
CA THR A 24 16.21 -1.47 -2.61
C THR A 24 14.86 -2.10 -2.37
N ILE A 25 13.98 -1.38 -1.69
CA ILE A 25 12.62 -1.81 -1.40
C ILE A 25 11.68 -0.96 -2.25
N ARG A 26 10.72 -1.60 -2.90
CA ARG A 26 9.60 -0.95 -3.57
C ARG A 26 8.31 -1.58 -3.11
N VAL A 27 7.28 -0.77 -2.94
CA VAL A 27 5.92 -1.22 -2.65
C VAL A 27 5.17 -1.28 -3.97
N GLY A 28 4.53 -2.41 -4.26
CA GLY A 28 3.64 -2.54 -5.40
C GLY A 28 2.24 -2.01 -5.07
N HIS A 29 1.46 -1.69 -6.10
CA HIS A 29 0.06 -1.27 -5.97
C HIS A 29 -0.84 -2.34 -5.30
N ASP A 30 -0.38 -3.60 -5.29
CA ASP A 30 -1.02 -4.72 -4.61
C ASP A 30 -0.64 -4.82 -3.11
N GLY A 31 0.14 -3.87 -2.60
CA GLY A 31 0.68 -3.88 -1.25
C GLY A 31 1.81 -4.90 -1.04
N MET A 32 2.32 -5.56 -2.09
CA MET A 32 3.44 -6.50 -1.98
C MET A 32 4.78 -5.79 -2.13
N LEU A 33 5.72 -6.07 -1.22
CA LEU A 33 7.07 -5.53 -1.33
C LEU A 33 7.89 -6.26 -2.39
N THR A 34 8.56 -5.53 -3.26
CA THR A 34 9.64 -6.04 -4.11
C THR A 34 10.98 -5.56 -3.58
N ILE A 35 11.81 -6.51 -3.13
CA ILE A 35 13.13 -6.23 -2.57
C ILE A 35 14.19 -6.68 -3.56
N ARG A 36 15.02 -5.75 -4.03
CA ARG A 36 16.20 -6.06 -4.84
C ARG A 36 17.43 -6.04 -3.94
N ALA A 37 18.23 -7.10 -3.98
CA ALA A 37 19.42 -7.20 -3.14
C ALA A 37 20.62 -7.81 -3.88
N PRO A 38 21.86 -7.50 -3.46
CA PRO A 38 23.05 -8.24 -3.91
C PRO A 38 22.99 -9.71 -3.50
N ASN A 39 23.55 -10.62 -4.31
CA ASN A 39 23.57 -12.07 -3.99
C ASN A 39 24.23 -12.43 -2.64
N ARG A 40 25.16 -11.58 -2.16
CA ARG A 40 25.86 -11.77 -0.88
C ARG A 40 25.00 -11.46 0.35
N VAL A 41 23.86 -10.79 0.15
CA VAL A 41 22.97 -10.44 1.26
C VAL A 41 22.07 -11.63 1.57
N GLY A 42 22.20 -12.15 2.78
CA GLY A 42 21.37 -13.24 3.26
C GLY A 42 19.93 -12.81 3.50
N ARG A 43 19.00 -13.75 3.39
CA ARG A 43 17.57 -13.53 3.64
C ARG A 43 17.31 -12.96 5.04
N ARG A 44 18.03 -13.44 6.06
CA ARG A 44 17.90 -12.96 7.44
C ARG A 44 18.11 -11.46 7.58
N VAL A 45 19.13 -10.91 6.91
CA VAL A 45 19.41 -9.46 6.90
C VAL A 45 18.26 -8.66 6.28
N ILE A 46 17.59 -9.23 5.26
CA ILE A 46 16.40 -8.61 4.66
C ILE A 46 15.22 -8.63 5.64
N GLU A 47 15.00 -9.75 6.33
CA GLU A 47 13.90 -9.87 7.29
C GLU A 47 14.11 -8.99 8.53
N GLU A 48 15.36 -8.84 9.00
CA GLU A 48 15.75 -7.88 10.03
C GLU A 48 15.46 -6.44 9.57
N LEU A 49 15.87 -6.05 8.36
CA LEU A 49 15.59 -4.73 7.80
C LEU A 49 14.08 -4.43 7.69
N ILE A 50 13.27 -5.42 7.30
CA ILE A 50 11.80 -5.27 7.26
C ILE A 50 11.25 -5.07 8.67
N THR A 51 11.81 -5.76 9.66
CA THR A 51 11.39 -5.67 11.06
C THR A 51 11.72 -4.30 11.63
N ASP A 52 12.95 -3.82 11.41
CA ASP A 52 13.44 -2.54 11.92
C ASP A 52 12.66 -1.34 11.35
N HIS A 53 12.17 -1.45 10.11
CA HIS A 53 11.40 -0.41 9.44
C HIS A 53 9.92 -0.74 9.28
N ARG A 54 9.39 -1.65 10.10
CA ARG A 54 8.04 -2.22 9.93
C ARG A 54 6.95 -1.15 9.83
N GLU A 55 6.96 -0.18 10.74
CA GLU A 55 5.90 0.84 10.83
C GLU A 55 5.87 1.73 9.57
N HIS A 56 7.04 2.19 9.14
CA HIS A 56 7.20 2.96 7.90
C HIS A 56 6.77 2.15 6.66
N LEU A 57 7.10 0.86 6.60
CA LEU A 57 6.70 0.00 5.47
C LEU A 57 5.18 -0.24 5.45
N LEU A 58 4.55 -0.39 6.61
CA LEU A 58 3.09 -0.54 6.70
C LEU A 58 2.37 0.73 6.24
N ASN A 59 2.82 1.91 6.69
CA ASN A 59 2.26 3.18 6.24
C ASN A 59 2.42 3.34 4.72
N ARG A 60 3.60 3.01 4.18
CA ARG A 60 3.82 3.10 2.73
C ARG A 60 2.98 2.11 1.92
N ILE A 61 2.74 0.92 2.45
CA ILE A 61 1.83 -0.07 1.84
C ILE A 61 0.40 0.48 1.80
N ASP A 62 -0.06 1.02 2.91
CA ASP A 62 -1.41 1.59 3.03
C ASP A 62 -1.59 2.81 2.11
N GLU A 63 -0.61 3.71 2.03
CA GLU A 63 -0.60 4.83 1.07
C GLU A 63 -0.71 4.33 -0.39
N GLU A 64 0.16 3.42 -0.81
CA GLU A 64 0.18 2.94 -2.20
C GLU A 64 -1.08 2.16 -2.59
N VAL A 65 -1.66 1.40 -1.65
CA VAL A 65 -2.92 0.68 -1.87
C VAL A 65 -4.09 1.66 -1.96
N ARG A 66 -4.12 2.70 -1.11
CA ARG A 66 -5.13 3.77 -1.20
C ARG A 66 -5.02 4.55 -2.49
N ASP A 67 -3.81 4.95 -2.88
CA ASP A 67 -3.57 5.71 -4.10
C ASP A 67 -3.89 4.89 -5.36
N ALA A 68 -3.74 3.57 -5.30
CA ALA A 68 -4.11 2.67 -6.38
C ALA A 68 -5.62 2.35 -6.43
N HIS A 69 -6.37 2.65 -5.37
CA HIS A 69 -7.79 2.37 -5.32
C HIS A 69 -8.59 3.54 -5.90
N THR A 70 -9.13 3.32 -7.10
CA THR A 70 -10.15 4.20 -7.67
C THR A 70 -11.48 3.88 -7.02
N TYR A 71 -12.03 4.83 -6.28
CA TYR A 71 -13.37 4.70 -5.72
C TYR A 71 -14.44 4.93 -6.81
N GLU A 72 -15.49 4.13 -6.77
CA GLU A 72 -16.65 4.22 -7.65
C GLU A 72 -17.89 4.71 -6.89
N ASP A 73 -18.86 5.26 -7.62
CA ASP A 73 -20.15 5.64 -7.05
C ASP A 73 -20.84 4.43 -6.40
N GLY A 74 -21.28 4.57 -5.15
CA GLY A 74 -21.87 3.48 -4.38
C GLY A 74 -20.89 2.66 -3.53
N ASP A 75 -19.57 2.91 -3.61
CA ASP A 75 -18.60 2.21 -2.77
C ASP A 75 -18.84 2.47 -1.28
N ARG A 76 -18.70 1.41 -0.46
CA ARG A 76 -18.86 1.53 1.00
C ARG A 76 -17.53 1.41 1.70
N PHE A 77 -17.23 2.36 2.57
CA PHE A 77 -15.98 2.35 3.35
C PHE A 77 -16.16 2.91 4.76
N PRO A 78 -15.28 2.54 5.70
CA PRO A 78 -15.33 3.03 7.06
C PRO A 78 -14.93 4.51 7.14
N TYR A 79 -15.77 5.33 7.78
CA TYR A 79 -15.50 6.74 8.08
C TYR A 79 -16.03 7.10 9.47
N ALA A 80 -15.19 7.72 10.31
CA ALA A 80 -15.56 8.18 11.65
C ALA A 80 -16.24 7.12 12.55
N GLY A 81 -15.89 5.84 12.39
CA GLY A 81 -16.47 4.73 13.15
C GLY A 81 -17.81 4.20 12.62
N GLY A 82 -18.34 4.78 11.52
CA GLY A 82 -19.49 4.29 10.78
C GLY A 82 -19.12 3.77 9.39
N MET A 83 -20.06 3.11 8.71
CA MET A 83 -19.93 2.75 7.30
C MET A 83 -20.69 3.77 6.48
N VAL A 84 -19.99 4.47 5.59
CA VAL A 84 -20.60 5.44 4.67
C VAL A 84 -20.60 4.90 3.25
N THR A 85 -21.55 5.36 2.43
CA THR A 85 -21.64 5.06 1.00
C THR A 85 -21.15 6.27 0.21
N LEU A 86 -20.23 6.07 -0.72
CA LEU A 86 -19.73 7.13 -1.59
C LEU A 86 -20.80 7.51 -2.60
N GLN A 87 -21.00 8.80 -2.77
CA GLN A 87 -21.78 9.33 -3.88
C GLN A 87 -20.93 10.35 -4.66
N LEU A 88 -20.57 10.00 -5.89
CA LEU A 88 -19.83 10.86 -6.80
C LEU A 88 -20.83 11.65 -7.65
N ARG A 89 -20.88 12.97 -7.47
CA ARG A 89 -21.73 13.86 -8.27
C ARG A 89 -20.85 14.68 -9.22
N THR A 90 -21.27 14.81 -10.48
CA THR A 90 -20.63 15.75 -11.40
C THR A 90 -21.15 17.17 -11.13
N GLY A 91 -20.27 18.13 -10.87
CA GLY A 91 -20.67 19.50 -10.58
C GLY A 91 -19.53 20.49 -10.82
N ASN A 92 -19.85 21.78 -10.91
CA ASN A 92 -18.83 22.81 -11.20
C ASN A 92 -17.97 23.20 -9.97
N ASP A 93 -18.31 22.71 -8.78
CA ASP A 93 -17.61 23.04 -7.54
C ASP A 93 -17.08 21.77 -6.86
N TYR A 94 -15.79 21.79 -6.51
CA TYR A 94 -15.17 20.75 -5.69
C TYR A 94 -15.67 20.85 -4.25
N ARG A 95 -16.50 19.89 -3.81
CA ARG A 95 -17.03 19.83 -2.44
C ARG A 95 -17.08 18.39 -1.94
N ALA A 96 -16.86 18.20 -0.64
CA ALA A 96 -17.02 16.92 0.03
C ALA A 96 -17.76 17.12 1.36
N TYR A 97 -18.83 16.36 1.61
CA TYR A 97 -19.61 16.44 2.85
C TYR A 97 -20.31 15.12 3.16
N ILE A 98 -20.75 14.97 4.42
CA ILE A 98 -21.50 13.81 4.91
C ILE A 98 -22.99 14.19 5.04
N GLU A 99 -23.88 13.36 4.51
CA GLU A 99 -25.34 13.49 4.63
C GLU A 99 -25.96 12.09 4.77
N ASP A 100 -26.65 11.78 5.87
CA ASP A 100 -27.38 10.51 6.07
C ASP A 100 -26.61 9.24 5.63
N ASP A 101 -25.39 9.09 6.14
CA ASP A 101 -24.45 7.99 5.83
C ASP A 101 -23.92 7.97 4.37
N LEU A 102 -24.08 9.05 3.62
CA LEU A 102 -23.47 9.26 2.32
C LEU A 102 -22.27 10.20 2.45
N LEU A 103 -21.10 9.80 1.94
CA LEU A 103 -20.06 10.75 1.60
C LEU A 103 -20.32 11.25 0.18
N VAL A 104 -20.80 12.47 0.05
CA VAL A 104 -20.99 13.11 -1.25
C VAL A 104 -19.71 13.83 -1.63
N VAL A 105 -19.17 13.49 -2.80
CA VAL A 105 -18.02 14.18 -3.42
C VAL A 105 -18.49 14.74 -4.76
N SER A 106 -18.40 16.07 -4.93
CA SER A 106 -18.64 16.73 -6.21
C SER A 106 -17.34 17.21 -6.84
N ALA A 107 -17.19 16.96 -8.14
CA ALA A 107 -16.03 17.32 -8.94
C ALA A 107 -16.43 17.59 -10.41
#